data_AF-A0A7S2EPS1-F1
#
_entry.id   AF-A0A7S2EPS1-F1
#
_cell.length_a   1.000
_cell.length_b   1.000
_cell.length_c   1.000
_cell.angle_alpha   90.00
_cell.angle_beta   90.00
_cell.angle_gamma   90.00
#
_symmetry.space_group_name_H-M   'P 1'
#
loop_
_entity.id
_entity.type
_entity.pdbx_description
1 polymer ?
#
loop_
_entity_poly.entity_id
_entity_poly.type
_entity_poly.pdbx_seq_one_letter_code
_entity_poly.pdbx_strand_id
1 'polypeptide(L)'
;MLTVENCIDMVSKWHNSLSFYDPTTTIKPEPKKKRQIMVLSIPPGMKNLGATCYLNSQFQCLAQNPAFTSGVFAWNSDNTSEDVNQNNSTKRMNRVLSTMQLLLARMILGPDDLVCTDEFASALGLENDEMQDPNEFARLLFDRMHESFQQSSSHRAGSQKKQQ
;
A
#
# COMPACT_ATOMS: atom_id res chain seq x y z
N MET A 1 30.18 -22.09 -4.83
CA MET A 1 30.35 -20.98 -3.87
C MET A 1 29.75 -19.75 -4.54
N LEU A 2 28.72 -19.11 -3.95
CA LEU A 2 28.18 -17.89 -4.54
C LEU A 2 29.24 -16.79 -4.42
N THR A 3 29.66 -16.24 -5.56
CA THR A 3 30.49 -15.02 -5.58
C THR A 3 29.59 -13.80 -5.64
N VAL A 4 30.12 -12.64 -5.27
CA VAL A 4 29.38 -11.37 -5.32
C VAL A 4 28.93 -11.08 -6.75
N GLU A 5 29.75 -11.39 -7.76
CA GLU A 5 29.37 -11.22 -9.16
C GLU A 5 28.19 -12.12 -9.55
N ASN A 6 28.17 -13.37 -9.09
CA ASN A 6 27.07 -14.29 -9.36
C ASN A 6 25.78 -13.84 -8.69
N CYS A 7 25.84 -13.30 -7.47
CA CYS A 7 24.68 -12.70 -6.80
C CYS A 7 24.13 -11.51 -7.59
N ILE A 8 25.01 -10.61 -8.03
CA ILE A 8 24.61 -9.42 -8.81
C ILE A 8 23.95 -9.83 -10.13
N ASP A 9 24.49 -10.84 -10.82
CA ASP A 9 23.91 -11.34 -12.07
C ASP A 9 22.53 -12.00 -11.85
N MET A 10 22.39 -12.77 -10.78
CA MET A 10 21.11 -13.39 -10.41
C MET A 10 20.04 -12.34 -10.07
N VAL A 11 20.40 -11.34 -9.25
CA VAL A 11 19.50 -10.23 -8.89
C VAL A 11 19.13 -9.42 -10.12
N SER A 12 20.09 -9.15 -11.01
CA SER A 12 19.83 -8.40 -12.26
C SER A 12 18.88 -9.15 -13.19
N LYS A 13 19.07 -10.47 -13.35
CA LYS A 13 18.18 -11.32 -14.15
C LYS A 13 16.75 -11.35 -13.59
N TRP A 14 16.64 -11.51 -12.27
CA TRP A 14 15.34 -11.54 -11.60
C TRP A 14 14.65 -10.16 -11.68
N HIS A 15 15.40 -9.08 -11.45
CA HIS A 15 14.89 -7.71 -11.55
C HIS A 15 14.35 -7.40 -12.96
N ASN A 16 15.11 -7.73 -14.01
CA ASN A 16 14.66 -7.55 -15.40
C ASN A 16 13.45 -8.43 -15.76
N SER A 17 13.26 -9.56 -15.08
CA SER A 17 12.08 -10.41 -15.27
C SER A 17 10.81 -9.82 -14.64
N LEU A 18 10.97 -8.87 -13.69
CA LEU A 18 9.89 -8.22 -12.97
C LEU A 18 9.61 -6.79 -13.45
N SER A 19 10.49 -6.21 -14.25
CA SER A 19 10.23 -4.92 -14.89
C SER A 19 9.17 -5.10 -15.98
N PHE A 20 7.95 -4.63 -15.72
CA PHE A 20 6.91 -4.51 -16.74
C PHE A 20 7.27 -3.35 -17.68
N TYR A 21 7.44 -3.66 -18.96
CA TYR A 21 7.62 -2.65 -20.00
C TYR A 21 6.27 -1.95 -20.25
N ASP A 22 6.21 -0.63 -20.08
CA ASP A 22 5.05 0.16 -20.47
C ASP A 22 4.98 0.24 -22.02
N PRO A 23 4.00 -0.42 -22.66
CA PRO A 23 3.90 -0.47 -24.11
C PRO A 23 3.62 0.91 -24.76
N THR A 24 3.33 1.95 -23.98
CA THR A 24 3.09 3.32 -24.49
C THR A 24 4.37 4.15 -24.65
N THR A 25 5.51 3.68 -24.15
CA THR A 25 6.80 4.38 -24.31
C THR A 25 7.44 4.09 -25.68
N THR A 26 6.86 4.64 -26.74
CA THR A 26 7.35 4.56 -28.13
C THR A 26 8.42 5.63 -28.44
N ILE A 27 9.32 5.93 -27.50
CA ILE A 27 10.40 6.89 -27.72
C ILE A 27 11.72 6.12 -27.74
N LYS A 28 12.29 5.93 -28.93
CA LYS A 28 13.69 5.52 -29.09
C LYS A 28 14.55 6.60 -28.39
N PRO A 29 15.27 6.29 -27.30
CA PRO A 29 16.03 7.32 -26.62
C PRO A 29 17.30 7.60 -27.41
N GLU A 30 17.44 8.84 -27.86
CA GLU A 30 18.72 9.48 -28.18
C GLU A 30 19.77 9.14 -27.10
N PRO A 31 21.06 8.99 -27.44
CA PRO A 31 22.11 8.57 -26.52
C PRO A 31 22.50 9.73 -25.60
N LYS A 32 21.58 10.18 -24.75
CA LYS A 32 21.90 10.97 -23.58
C LYS A 32 22.61 10.04 -22.61
N LYS A 33 23.78 10.45 -22.09
CA LYS A 33 24.56 9.73 -21.07
C LYS A 33 23.58 9.13 -20.06
N LYS A 34 23.32 7.82 -20.19
CA LYS A 34 22.44 7.10 -19.29
C LYS A 34 23.13 7.17 -17.94
N ARG A 35 22.66 8.06 -17.05
CA ARG A 35 22.75 7.73 -15.62
C ARG A 35 22.13 6.35 -15.55
N GLN A 36 22.94 5.34 -15.23
CA GLN A 36 22.47 3.99 -15.00
C GLN A 36 21.55 4.14 -13.78
N ILE A 37 20.26 4.39 -14.02
CA ILE A 37 19.25 4.38 -12.97
C ILE A 37 19.13 2.90 -12.63
N MET A 38 19.95 2.48 -11.67
CA MET A 38 19.85 1.17 -11.06
C MET A 38 18.57 1.24 -10.24
N VAL A 39 17.51 0.56 -10.67
CA VAL A 39 16.31 0.40 -9.86
C VAL A 39 16.72 -0.42 -8.65
N LEU A 40 16.91 0.27 -7.52
CA LEU A 40 17.61 -0.28 -6.37
C LEU A 40 16.74 -1.32 -5.63
N SER A 41 15.42 -1.17 -5.66
CA SER A 41 14.47 -2.11 -5.08
C SER A 41 13.05 -1.92 -5.62
N ILE A 42 12.37 -3.02 -5.89
CA ILE A 42 10.91 -3.09 -5.90
C ILE A 42 10.56 -4.06 -4.75
N PRO A 43 9.79 -3.64 -3.74
CA PRO A 43 9.13 -2.34 -3.59
C PRO A 43 10.12 -1.18 -3.27
N PRO A 44 9.70 0.08 -3.43
CA PRO A 44 10.53 1.24 -3.13
C PRO A 44 10.84 1.37 -1.64
N GLY A 45 11.85 2.17 -1.32
CA GLY A 45 12.10 2.59 0.06
C GLY A 45 10.92 3.38 0.63
N MET A 46 10.87 3.52 1.96
CA MET A 46 9.87 4.36 2.63
C MET A 46 10.55 5.44 3.46
N LYS A 47 10.11 6.69 3.29
CA LYS A 47 10.64 7.84 4.05
C LYS A 47 10.23 7.70 5.52
N ASN A 48 11.20 7.84 6.42
CA ASN A 48 10.91 7.96 7.86
C ASN A 48 10.52 9.42 8.15
N LEU A 49 9.38 9.63 8.80
CA LEU A 49 8.82 10.96 9.08
C LEU A 49 9.10 11.43 10.52
N GLY A 50 9.97 10.71 11.23
CA GLY A 50 10.15 10.83 12.68
C GLY A 50 9.42 9.68 13.36
N ALA A 51 10.15 8.85 14.10
CA ALA A 51 9.61 7.70 14.84
C ALA A 51 8.68 6.71 14.07
N THR A 52 8.53 6.80 12.74
CA THR A 52 7.58 6.00 11.94
C THR A 52 8.19 4.73 11.35
N CYS A 53 9.36 4.30 11.80
CA CYS A 53 10.02 3.10 11.26
C CYS A 53 9.18 1.83 11.46
N TYR A 54 8.42 1.74 12.56
CA TYR A 54 7.48 0.65 12.82
C TYR A 54 6.40 0.56 11.72
N LEU A 55 5.86 1.71 11.32
CA LEU A 55 4.82 1.80 10.29
C LEU A 55 5.41 1.37 8.93
N ASN A 56 6.59 1.88 8.61
CA ASN A 56 7.27 1.58 7.35
C ASN A 56 7.59 0.09 7.23
N SER A 57 8.13 -0.56 8.28
CA SER A 57 8.41 -1.99 8.24
C SER A 57 7.16 -2.83 8.05
N GLN A 58 6.04 -2.45 8.68
CA GLN A 58 4.78 -3.18 8.50
C GLN A 58 4.23 -3.07 7.07
N PHE A 59 4.30 -1.89 6.45
CA PHE A 59 3.88 -1.72 5.06
C PHE A 59 4.72 -2.51 4.09
N GLN A 60 6.05 -2.54 4.28
CA GLN A 60 6.94 -3.34 3.46
C GLN A 60 6.57 -4.83 3.52
N CYS A 61 6.29 -5.35 4.72
CA CYS A 61 5.83 -6.73 4.89
C CYS A 61 4.46 -6.97 4.24
N LEU A 62 3.49 -6.07 4.44
CA LEU A 62 2.12 -6.25 3.95
C LEU A 62 1.99 -6.11 2.43
N ALA A 63 2.77 -5.22 1.82
CA ALA A 63 2.83 -5.07 0.37
C ALA A 63 3.28 -6.35 -0.34
N GLN A 64 4.05 -7.20 0.35
CA GLN A 64 4.52 -8.50 -0.15
C GLN A 64 3.55 -9.66 0.13
N ASN A 65 2.38 -9.40 0.71
CA ASN A 65 1.35 -10.41 0.94
C ASN A 65 0.22 -10.25 -0.10
N PRO A 66 0.16 -11.08 -1.16
CA PRO A 66 -0.80 -10.91 -2.25
C PRO A 66 -2.27 -11.06 -1.82
N ALA A 67 -2.53 -11.89 -0.82
CA ALA A 67 -3.88 -12.09 -0.30
C ALA A 67 -4.36 -10.82 0.43
N PHE A 68 -3.47 -10.22 1.22
CA PHE A 68 -3.73 -8.96 1.89
C PHE A 68 -3.97 -7.82 0.88
N THR A 69 -3.06 -7.63 -0.08
CA THR A 69 -3.18 -6.54 -1.06
C THR A 69 -4.43 -6.69 -1.91
N SER A 70 -4.74 -7.90 -2.38
CA SER A 70 -5.98 -8.18 -3.13
C SER A 70 -7.23 -7.86 -2.30
N GLY A 71 -7.23 -8.20 -1.02
CA GLY A 71 -8.34 -7.87 -0.11
C GLY A 71 -8.52 -6.36 0.08
N VAL A 72 -7.42 -5.62 0.27
CA VAL A 72 -7.45 -4.16 0.39
C VAL A 72 -7.92 -3.50 -0.90
N PHE A 73 -7.45 -3.94 -2.08
CA PHE A 73 -7.88 -3.38 -3.37
C PHE A 73 -9.32 -3.75 -3.76
N ALA A 74 -9.84 -4.89 -3.30
CA ALA A 74 -11.23 -5.28 -3.51
C ALA A 74 -12.22 -4.46 -2.67
N TRP A 75 -11.75 -3.77 -1.63
CA TRP A 75 -12.59 -2.92 -0.81
C TRP A 75 -13.01 -1.65 -1.58
N ASN A 76 -14.28 -1.27 -1.49
CA ASN A 76 -14.82 -0.06 -2.12
C ASN A 76 -15.92 0.57 -1.24
N SER A 77 -15.73 1.84 -0.89
CA SER A 77 -16.65 2.67 -0.10
C SER A 77 -18.00 2.95 -0.76
N ASP A 78 -18.11 2.89 -2.09
CA ASP A 78 -19.36 3.20 -2.81
C ASP A 78 -20.45 2.15 -2.56
N ASN A 79 -20.06 0.96 -2.09
CA ASN A 79 -21.00 -0.08 -1.67
C ASN A 79 -21.62 0.20 -0.29
N THR A 80 -21.03 1.13 0.47
CA THR A 80 -21.64 1.70 1.67
C THR A 80 -22.26 3.01 1.23
N SER A 81 -23.55 2.95 0.90
CA SER A 81 -24.40 4.05 0.43
C SER A 81 -23.95 5.43 0.92
N GLU A 82 -24.16 6.45 0.07
CA GLU A 82 -24.12 7.89 0.39
C GLU A 82 -25.17 8.26 1.47
N ASP A 83 -25.11 7.56 2.59
CA ASP A 83 -25.95 7.77 3.73
C ASP A 83 -25.38 9.00 4.41
N VAL A 84 -26.15 10.09 4.33
CA VAL A 84 -25.87 11.37 4.99
C VAL A 84 -25.62 11.18 6.51
N ASN A 85 -25.99 10.01 7.06
CA ASN A 85 -25.78 9.56 8.42
C ASN A 85 -24.47 8.77 8.69
N GLN A 86 -23.51 8.70 7.76
CA GLN A 86 -22.23 8.05 8.05
C GLN A 86 -21.53 8.73 9.24
N ASN A 87 -21.32 7.97 10.31
CA ASN A 87 -20.66 8.49 11.51
C ASN A 87 -19.17 8.82 11.23
N ASN A 88 -18.57 9.65 12.09
CA ASN A 88 -17.20 10.13 11.91
C ASN A 88 -16.17 8.98 11.88
N SER A 89 -16.42 7.88 12.60
CA SER A 89 -15.54 6.70 12.59
C SER A 89 -15.51 6.00 11.25
N THR A 90 -16.66 5.80 10.59
CA THR A 90 -16.73 5.17 9.26
C THR A 90 -16.05 6.03 8.21
N LYS A 91 -16.29 7.36 8.22
CA LYS A 91 -15.61 8.29 7.29
C LYS A 91 -14.10 8.27 7.47
N ARG A 92 -13.63 8.25 8.72
CA ARG A 92 -12.20 8.15 9.03
C ARG A 92 -11.61 6.85 8.51
N MET A 93 -12.28 5.72 8.72
CA MET A 93 -11.74 4.44 8.30
C MET A 93 -11.80 4.24 6.78
N ASN A 94 -12.80 4.82 6.11
CA ASN A 94 -12.81 4.90 4.64
C ASN A 94 -11.58 5.65 4.14
N ARG A 95 -11.24 6.79 4.76
CA ARG A 95 -10.01 7.53 4.43
C ARG A 95 -8.74 6.71 4.69
N VAL A 96 -8.68 5.95 5.80
CA VAL A 96 -7.55 5.06 6.09
C VAL A 96 -7.40 3.98 5.02
N LEU A 97 -8.49 3.35 4.58
CA LEU A 97 -8.45 2.31 3.55
C LEU A 97 -8.09 2.87 2.17
N SER A 98 -8.66 4.02 1.78
CA SER A 98 -8.31 4.67 0.51
C SER A 98 -6.84 5.12 0.46
N THR A 99 -6.32 5.67 1.55
CA THR A 99 -4.90 6.05 1.64
C THR A 99 -3.99 4.82 1.66
N MET A 100 -4.42 3.71 2.28
CA MET A 100 -3.72 2.43 2.22
C MET A 100 -3.66 1.87 0.79
N GLN A 101 -4.77 1.87 0.07
CA GLN A 101 -4.84 1.46 -1.33
C GLN A 101 -3.88 2.28 -2.19
N LEU A 102 -3.89 3.60 -2.05
CA LEU A 102 -3.01 4.50 -2.79
C LEU A 102 -1.53 4.23 -2.48
N LEU A 103 -1.20 4.06 -1.21
CA LEU A 103 0.16 3.77 -0.77
C LEU A 103 0.66 2.42 -1.32
N LEU A 104 -0.16 1.36 -1.22
CA LEU A 104 0.16 0.04 -1.78
C LEU A 104 0.31 0.10 -3.31
N ALA A 105 -0.56 0.84 -4.00
CA ALA A 105 -0.47 1.02 -5.45
C ALA A 105 0.83 1.71 -5.86
N ARG A 106 1.24 2.76 -5.13
CA ARG A 106 2.54 3.42 -5.31
C ARG A 106 3.71 2.48 -5.04
N MET A 107 3.62 1.62 -4.02
CA MET A 107 4.68 0.66 -3.72
C MET A 107 4.82 -0.45 -4.76
N ILE A 108 3.72 -0.90 -5.38
CA ILE A 108 3.71 -2.04 -6.30
C ILE A 108 3.94 -1.60 -7.76
N LEU A 109 3.31 -0.51 -8.17
CA LEU A 109 3.25 -0.05 -9.57
C LEU A 109 3.81 1.36 -9.77
N GLY A 110 4.14 2.07 -8.70
CA GLY A 110 4.60 3.45 -8.78
C GLY A 110 6.00 3.57 -9.36
N PRO A 111 6.33 4.71 -9.99
CA PRO A 111 7.66 4.97 -10.53
C PRO A 111 8.66 5.45 -9.48
N ASP A 112 8.20 5.70 -8.25
CA ASP A 112 9.00 6.30 -7.17
C ASP A 112 9.95 5.26 -6.56
N ASP A 113 11.18 5.66 -6.26
CA ASP A 113 12.17 4.87 -5.50
C ASP A 113 12.02 5.04 -3.98
N LEU A 114 11.28 6.06 -3.55
CA LEU A 114 11.00 6.41 -2.16
C LEU A 114 9.55 6.89 -2.01
N VAL A 115 8.76 6.22 -1.17
CA VAL A 115 7.35 6.59 -0.89
C VAL A 115 7.19 7.14 0.53
N CYS A 116 6.27 8.08 0.72
CA CYS A 116 5.95 8.66 2.03
C CYS A 116 4.65 8.08 2.59
N THR A 117 4.60 7.90 3.92
CA THR A 117 3.45 7.41 4.67
C THR A 117 2.62 8.52 5.32
N ASP A 118 2.89 9.79 5.00
CA ASP A 118 2.34 10.97 5.67
C ASP A 118 0.81 11.02 5.60
N GLU A 119 0.25 10.80 4.41
CA GLU A 119 -1.18 10.84 4.18
C GLU A 119 -1.89 9.71 4.94
N PHE A 120 -1.29 8.52 4.96
CA PHE A 120 -1.80 7.36 5.69
C PHE A 120 -1.69 7.53 7.20
N ALA A 121 -0.55 8.01 7.70
CA ALA A 121 -0.34 8.31 9.12
C ALA A 121 -1.33 9.38 9.62
N SER A 122 -1.55 10.43 8.83
CA SER A 122 -2.57 11.45 9.10
C SER A 122 -3.98 10.88 9.14
N ALA A 123 -4.33 9.97 8.21
CA ALA A 123 -5.64 9.32 8.19
C ALA A 123 -5.86 8.47 9.46
N LEU A 124 -4.82 7.77 9.93
CA LEU A 124 -4.83 7.05 11.20
C LEU A 124 -4.76 7.96 12.43
N GLY A 125 -4.40 9.24 12.25
CA GLY A 125 -4.13 10.22 13.31
C GLY A 125 -3.00 9.77 14.22
N LEU A 126 -1.95 9.23 13.62
CA LEU A 126 -0.70 8.96 14.33
C LEU A 126 0.06 10.27 14.50
N GLU A 127 0.67 10.42 15.67
CA GLU A 127 1.63 11.48 15.96
C GLU A 127 3.03 10.94 15.63
N ASN A 128 3.78 11.64 14.77
CA ASN A 128 5.10 11.17 14.29
C ASN A 128 6.25 11.48 15.29
N ASP A 129 5.92 11.91 16.50
CA ASP A 129 6.92 12.30 17.51
C ASP A 129 7.23 11.16 18.48
N GLU A 130 6.45 10.08 18.46
CA GLU A 130 6.62 8.92 19.37
C GLU A 130 6.75 7.59 18.62
N MET A 131 7.66 6.74 19.09
CA MET A 131 7.81 5.38 18.58
C MET A 131 6.68 4.51 19.14
N GLN A 132 6.07 3.70 18.29
CA GLN A 132 5.04 2.73 18.66
C GLN A 132 5.56 1.30 18.58
N ASP A 133 4.97 0.38 19.34
CA ASP A 133 5.21 -1.05 19.18
C ASP A 133 4.62 -1.53 17.84
N PRO A 134 5.42 -2.13 16.93
CA PRO A 134 4.93 -2.57 15.62
C PRO A 134 3.81 -3.62 15.69
N ASN A 135 3.83 -4.51 16.69
CA ASN A 135 2.85 -5.58 16.84
C ASN A 135 1.52 -5.04 17.36
N GLU A 136 1.58 -4.15 18.36
CA GLU A 136 0.39 -3.47 18.87
C GLU A 136 -0.28 -2.66 17.76
N PHE A 137 0.50 -1.88 17.02
CA PHE A 137 0.04 -1.13 15.87
C PHE A 137 -0.67 -2.04 14.85
N ALA A 138 -0.04 -3.15 14.47
CA ALA A 138 -0.59 -4.06 13.48
C ALA A 138 -1.92 -4.67 13.93
N ARG A 139 -2.00 -5.12 15.19
CA ARG A 139 -3.21 -5.69 15.76
C ARG A 139 -4.37 -4.68 15.70
N LEU A 140 -4.13 -3.45 16.16
CA LEU A 140 -5.15 -2.40 16.14
C LEU A 140 -5.58 -2.04 14.70
N LEU A 141 -4.64 -2.00 13.76
CA LEU A 141 -4.98 -1.76 12.35
C LEU A 141 -5.88 -2.86 11.79
N PHE A 142 -5.54 -4.14 12.03
CA PHE A 142 -6.34 -5.27 11.55
C PHE A 142 -7.71 -5.34 12.20
N ASP A 143 -7.81 -5.08 13.51
CA ASP A 143 -9.09 -5.05 14.22
C ASP A 143 -10.03 -4.00 13.59
N ARG A 144 -9.52 -2.80 13.29
CA ARG A 144 -10.31 -1.71 12.67
C ARG A 144 -10.70 -1.99 11.22
N MET A 145 -9.80 -2.60 10.45
CA MET A 145 -10.12 -3.03 9.08
C MET A 145 -11.20 -4.12 9.10
N HIS A 146 -11.09 -5.07 10.02
CA HIS A 146 -12.06 -6.15 10.17
C HIS A 146 -13.46 -5.62 10.52
N GLU A 147 -13.57 -4.71 11.49
CA GLU A 147 -14.83 -4.04 11.84
C GLU A 147 -15.46 -3.34 10.62
N SER A 148 -14.64 -2.63 9.84
CA SER A 148 -15.11 -1.90 8.66
C SER A 148 -15.60 -2.83 7.55
N PHE A 149 -14.89 -3.93 7.32
CA PHE A 149 -15.29 -4.94 6.35
C PHE A 149 -16.58 -5.65 6.79
N GLN A 150 -16.75 -5.97 8.07
CA GLN A 150 -17.99 -6.52 8.59
C GLN A 150 -19.18 -5.57 8.38
N GLN A 151 -19.02 -4.29 8.73
CA GLN A 151 -20.07 -3.28 8.55
C GLN A 151 -20.52 -3.19 7.08
N SER A 152 -19.58 -3.25 6.13
CA SER A 152 -19.90 -3.25 4.70
C SER A 152 -20.69 -4.51 4.26
N SER A 153 -20.40 -5.67 4.85
CA SER A 153 -21.09 -6.93 4.56
C SER A 153 -22.51 -6.97 5.14
N SER A 154 -22.72 -6.44 6.35
CA SER A 154 -24.04 -6.39 6.98
C SER A 154 -24.99 -5.43 6.26
N HIS A 155 -24.49 -4.31 5.72
CA HIS A 155 -25.28 -3.40 4.89
C HIS A 155 -25.78 -4.07 3.59
N ARG A 156 -24.97 -4.96 2.98
CA ARG A 156 -25.37 -5.75 1.81
C ARG A 156 -26.49 -6.76 2.14
N ALA A 157 -26.43 -7.42 3.29
CA ALA A 157 -27.45 -8.39 3.71
C ALA A 157 -28.80 -7.74 4.10
N GLY A 158 -28.78 -6.52 4.64
CA GLY A 158 -29.99 -5.77 5.00
C GLY A 158 -30.76 -5.22 3.79
N SER A 159 -30.06 -4.82 2.74
CA SER A 159 -30.67 -4.22 1.54
C SER A 159 -31.42 -5.23 0.66
N GLN A 160 -31.09 -6.52 0.74
CA GLN A 160 -31.80 -7.59 0.01
C GLN A 160 -33.13 -8.01 0.64
N LYS A 161 -33.40 -7.67 1.91
CA LYS A 161 -34.64 -8.05 2.62
C LYS A 161 -35.81 -7.07 2.44
N LYS A 162 -35.65 -5.98 1.69
CA LYS A 162 -36.71 -4.96 1.47
C LYS A 162 -37.42 -5.06 0.10
N GLN A 163 -37.19 -6.12 -0.66
CA GLN A 163 -37.83 -6.34 -1.98
C GLN A 163 -38.72 -7.60 -2.05
N GLN A 164 -39.24 -8.08 -0.92
CA GLN A 164 -40.29 -9.11 -0.90
C GLN A 164 -41.48 -8.65 -0.07
#